data_AF-A0A7Y8A529-F1
#
_entry.id   AF-A0A7Y8A529-F1
#
_cell.length_a   1.000
_cell.length_b   1.000
_cell.length_c   1.000
_cell.angle_alpha   90.00
_cell.angle_beta   90.00
_cell.angle_gamma   90.00
#
_symmetry.space_group_name_H-M   'P 1'
#
loop_
_entity.id
_entity.type
_entity.pdbx_description
1 polymer ?
#
loop_
_entity_poly.entity_id
_entity_poly.type
_entity_poly.pdbx_seq_one_letter_code
_entity_poly.pdbx_strand_id
1 'polypeptide(L)'
;FASEPRIQHCYLPYDLPWAAARFLDAVRPRLAVIMETELWPNHIHQCARRGIPVALANARLSARSARGYGRFARLTRPMLEEMSLIAVQTEVEAERFRQLGAHAECVE
;
A
#
# COMPACT_ATOMS: atom_id res chain seq x y z
N PHE A 1 -21.90 -3.52 -13.47
CA PHE A 1 -20.83 -2.53 -13.24
C PHE A 1 -20.58 -1.59 -14.42
N ALA A 2 -20.70 -2.04 -15.67
CA ALA A 2 -20.34 -1.25 -16.86
C ALA A 2 -21.21 0.01 -17.15
N SER A 3 -22.26 0.29 -16.36
CA SER A 3 -23.20 1.39 -16.58
C SER A 3 -23.32 2.38 -15.41
N GLU A 4 -22.49 2.25 -14.36
CA GLU A 4 -22.46 3.22 -13.26
C GLU A 4 -21.35 4.25 -13.52
N PRO A 5 -21.67 5.50 -13.89
CA PRO A 5 -20.68 6.51 -14.27
C PRO A 5 -19.73 6.90 -13.12
N ARG A 6 -20.07 6.59 -11.86
CA ARG A 6 -19.21 6.82 -10.69
C ARG A 6 -18.11 5.77 -10.53
N ILE A 7 -18.18 4.64 -11.23
CA ILE A 7 -17.21 3.55 -11.12
C ILE A 7 -16.39 3.48 -12.40
N GLN A 8 -15.09 3.71 -12.27
CA GLN A 8 -14.13 3.51 -13.35
C GLN A 8 -13.30 2.27 -13.06
N HIS A 9 -13.05 1.46 -14.09
CA HIS A 9 -12.21 0.27 -14.00
C HIS A 9 -11.08 0.37 -15.01
N CYS A 10 -9.86 0.18 -14.53
CA CYS A 10 -8.67 0.13 -15.36
C CYS A 10 -7.61 -0.74 -14.68
N TYR A 11 -6.61 -1.16 -15.45
CA TYR A 11 -5.45 -1.82 -14.88
C TYR A 11 -4.52 -0.80 -14.22
N LEU A 12 -3.99 -1.16 -13.05
CA LEU A 12 -2.89 -0.41 -12.44
C LEU A 12 -1.65 -0.54 -13.34
N PRO A 13 -0.92 0.55 -13.63
CA PRO A 13 0.32 0.42 -14.37
C PRO A 13 1.38 -0.29 -13.51
N TYR A 14 2.39 -0.85 -14.18
CA TYR A 14 3.56 -1.42 -13.53
C TYR A 14 4.21 -0.45 -12.52
N ASP A 15 4.94 -1.01 -11.53
CA ASP A 15 5.61 -0.25 -10.45
C ASP A 15 6.82 0.56 -10.92
N LEU A 16 6.64 1.41 -11.93
CA LEU A 16 7.67 2.31 -12.40
C LEU A 16 7.36 3.71 -11.89
N PRO A 17 8.34 4.45 -11.33
CA PRO A 17 8.09 5.76 -10.72
C PRO A 17 7.31 6.73 -11.61
N TRP A 18 7.64 6.76 -12.91
CA TRP A 18 6.99 7.63 -13.90
C TRP A 18 5.60 7.15 -14.31
N ALA A 19 5.37 5.83 -14.30
CA ALA A 19 4.07 5.26 -14.67
C ALA A 19 3.06 5.47 -13.53
N ALA A 20 3.46 5.21 -12.29
CA ALA A 20 2.68 5.49 -11.09
C ALA A 20 2.36 6.98 -10.96
N ALA A 21 3.36 7.86 -11.16
CA ALA A 21 3.16 9.31 -11.15
C ALA A 21 2.10 9.75 -12.17
N ARG A 22 2.23 9.34 -13.44
CA ARG A 22 1.28 9.69 -14.51
C ARG A 22 -0.13 9.18 -14.22
N PHE A 23 -0.25 7.99 -13.65
CA PHE A 23 -1.54 7.42 -13.29
C PHE A 23 -2.23 8.24 -12.19
N LEU A 24 -1.50 8.59 -11.13
CA LEU A 24 -2.05 9.40 -10.04
C LEU A 24 -2.38 10.84 -10.49
N ASP A 25 -1.63 11.41 -11.44
CA ASP A 25 -1.93 12.72 -12.01
C ASP A 25 -3.21 12.71 -12.86
N ALA A 26 -3.52 11.58 -13.50
CA ALA A 26 -4.75 11.41 -14.28
C ALA A 26 -5.98 11.15 -13.37
N VAL A 27 -5.83 10.24 -12.40
CA VAL A 27 -6.94 9.80 -11.53
C VAL A 27 -7.23 10.81 -10.40
N ARG A 28 -6.20 11.47 -9.88
CA ARG A 28 -6.25 12.43 -8.76
C ARG A 28 -7.10 11.92 -7.57
N PRO A 29 -6.76 10.74 -7.01
CA PRO A 29 -7.55 10.17 -5.93
C PRO A 29 -7.39 10.98 -4.64
N ARG A 30 -8.43 10.96 -3.79
CA ARG A 30 -8.38 11.52 -2.44
C ARG A 30 -7.92 10.53 -1.38
N LEU A 31 -7.95 9.24 -1.70
CA LEU A 31 -7.58 8.10 -0.85
C LEU A 31 -7.24 6.94 -1.78
N ALA A 32 -6.17 6.20 -1.46
CA ALA A 32 -5.87 4.91 -2.07
C ALA A 32 -6.17 3.80 -1.06
N VAL A 33 -6.90 2.77 -1.48
CA VAL A 33 -7.16 1.56 -0.69
C VAL A 33 -6.55 0.39 -1.43
N ILE A 34 -5.56 -0.24 -0.82
CA ILE A 34 -4.90 -1.46 -1.30
C ILE A 34 -5.54 -2.62 -0.57
N MET A 35 -5.83 -3.71 -1.28
CA MET A 35 -6.37 -4.93 -0.69
C MET A 35 -5.24 -5.94 -0.43
N GLU A 36 -5.31 -6.60 0.72
CA GLU A 36 -4.45 -7.75 1.07
C GLU A 36 -2.95 -7.41 1.22
N THR A 37 -2.11 -7.79 0.25
CA THR A 37 -0.66 -7.52 0.27
C THR A 37 -0.11 -7.19 -1.12
N GLU A 38 -0.90 -6.53 -1.94
CA GLU A 38 -0.42 -5.94 -3.20
C GLU A 38 0.31 -4.63 -2.91
N LEU A 39 1.46 -4.72 -2.23
CA LEU A 39 2.27 -3.55 -1.88
C LEU A 39 3.20 -3.20 -3.06
N TRP A 40 2.97 -2.03 -3.64
CA TRP A 40 3.69 -1.49 -4.79
C TRP A 40 4.48 -0.24 -4.34
N PRO A 41 5.78 -0.36 -4.05
CA PRO A 41 6.58 0.73 -3.47
C PRO A 41 6.48 2.05 -4.21
N ASN A 42 6.55 2.05 -5.55
CA ASN A 42 6.49 3.30 -6.29
C ASN A 42 5.09 3.92 -6.28
N HIS A 43 4.02 3.12 -6.30
CA HIS A 43 2.66 3.66 -6.13
C HIS A 43 2.46 4.29 -4.76
N ILE A 44 2.86 3.60 -3.69
CA ILE A 44 2.76 4.10 -2.31
C ILE A 44 3.56 5.39 -2.15
N HIS A 45 4.81 5.39 -2.62
CA HIS A 45 5.68 6.56 -2.57
C HIS A 45 5.11 7.76 -3.36
N GLN A 46 4.53 7.51 -4.54
CA GLN A 46 3.95 8.58 -5.35
C GLN A 46 2.64 9.12 -4.75
N CYS A 47 1.88 8.32 -4.01
CA CYS A 47 0.77 8.77 -3.18
C CYS A 47 1.26 9.66 -2.03
N ALA A 48 2.25 9.21 -1.27
CA ALA A 48 2.83 9.95 -0.16
C ALA A 48 3.38 11.33 -0.60
N ARG A 49 4.11 11.37 -1.71
CA ARG A 49 4.62 12.61 -2.32
C ARG A 49 3.52 13.61 -2.70
N ARG A 50 2.30 13.13 -2.95
CA ARG A 50 1.12 13.96 -3.30
C ARG A 50 0.21 14.22 -2.10
N GLY A 51 0.56 13.75 -0.90
CA GLY A 51 -0.28 13.85 0.29
C GLY A 51 -1.56 13.01 0.20
N ILE A 52 -1.57 11.97 -0.63
CA ILE A 52 -2.71 11.05 -0.78
C ILE A 52 -2.57 9.97 0.29
N PRO A 53 -3.52 9.85 1.24
CA PRO A 53 -3.46 8.81 2.24
C PRO A 53 -3.62 7.43 1.59
N VAL A 54 -2.91 6.44 2.13
CA VAL A 54 -2.93 5.04 1.66
C VAL A 54 -3.34 4.13 2.80
N ALA A 55 -4.40 3.35 2.59
CA ALA A 55 -4.87 2.33 3.53
C ALA A 55 -4.64 0.93 2.93
N LEU A 56 -4.05 0.03 3.69
CA LEU A 56 -4.05 -1.40 3.41
C LEU A 56 -5.23 -2.03 4.14
N ALA A 57 -6.24 -2.47 3.41
CA ALA A 57 -7.41 -3.13 3.95
C ALA A 57 -7.24 -4.65 3.87
N ASN A 58 -7.76 -5.36 4.88
CA ASN A 58 -7.70 -6.82 4.95
C ASN A 58 -6.25 -7.34 4.85
N ALA A 59 -5.31 -6.64 5.49
CA ALA A 59 -3.89 -6.91 5.40
C ALA A 59 -3.57 -8.33 5.90
N ARG A 60 -2.83 -9.10 5.08
CA ARG A 60 -2.48 -10.50 5.38
C ARG A 60 -1.01 -10.78 5.20
N LEU A 61 -0.27 -10.93 6.29
CA LEU A 61 1.17 -11.14 6.20
C LEU A 61 1.58 -12.49 6.78
N SER A 62 1.75 -13.48 5.89
CA SER A 62 2.28 -14.79 6.27
C SER A 62 3.72 -14.69 6.77
N ALA A 63 4.18 -15.65 7.58
CA ALA A 63 5.58 -15.70 8.03
C ALA A 63 6.57 -15.81 6.85
N ARG A 64 6.18 -16.48 5.76
CA ARG A 64 7.00 -16.57 4.53
C ARG A 64 7.13 -15.20 3.85
N SER A 65 6.02 -14.49 3.71
CA SER A 65 5.99 -13.15 3.12
C SER A 65 6.79 -12.17 3.98
N ALA A 66 6.61 -12.19 5.30
CA ALA A 66 7.36 -11.35 6.23
C ALA A 66 8.89 -11.54 6.08
N ARG A 67 9.37 -12.78 5.97
CA ARG A 67 10.80 -13.04 5.69
C ARG A 67 11.25 -12.48 4.33
N GLY A 68 10.41 -12.57 3.31
CA GLY A 68 10.67 -12.02 1.99
C GLY A 68 10.82 -10.50 2.02
N TYR A 69 9.87 -9.81 2.65
CA TYR A 69 9.92 -8.36 2.86
C TYR A 69 11.11 -7.94 3.74
N GLY A 70 11.44 -8.71 4.77
CA GLY A 70 12.60 -8.46 5.63
C GLY A 70 13.94 -8.54 4.90
N ARG A 71 14.07 -9.40 3.87
CA ARG A 71 15.28 -9.45 3.02
C ARG A 71 15.52 -8.15 2.26
N PHE A 72 14.46 -7.41 1.94
CA PHE A 72 14.50 -6.14 1.23
C PHE A 72 14.10 -4.98 2.15
N ALA A 73 14.54 -4.99 3.41
CA ALA A 73 14.17 -3.98 4.41
C ALA A 73 14.37 -2.52 3.96
N ARG A 74 15.40 -2.25 3.13
CA ARG A 74 15.65 -0.90 2.57
C ARG A 74 14.56 -0.40 1.63
N LEU A 75 13.77 -1.30 1.04
CA LEU A 75 12.62 -0.99 0.20
C LEU A 75 11.31 -1.09 1.01
N THR A 76 11.18 -2.14 1.82
CA THR A 76 9.98 -2.41 2.61
C THR A 76 9.71 -1.33 3.66
N ARG A 77 10.73 -0.98 4.46
CA ARG A 77 10.56 -0.04 5.58
C ARG A 77 10.05 1.33 5.15
N PRO A 78 10.70 2.06 4.21
CA PRO A 78 10.21 3.38 3.81
C PRO A 78 8.81 3.33 3.19
N MET A 79 8.49 2.27 2.45
CA MET A 79 7.16 2.06 1.90
C MET A 79 6.10 1.87 2.99
N LEU A 80 6.40 1.11 4.05
CA LEU A 80 5.47 0.92 5.17
C LEU A 80 5.35 2.17 6.04
N GLU A 81 6.41 2.95 6.17
CA GLU A 81 6.41 4.24 6.88
C GLU A 81 5.49 5.28 6.21
N GLU A 82 5.24 5.13 4.90
CA GLU A 82 4.34 6.00 4.13
C GLU A 82 2.85 5.61 4.22
N MET A 83 2.53 4.48 4.86
CA MET A 83 1.15 4.00 5.00
C MET A 83 0.39 4.81 6.06
N SER A 84 -0.83 5.24 5.72
CA SER A 84 -1.72 5.95 6.65
C SER A 84 -2.52 5.01 7.55
N LEU A 85 -2.82 3.80 7.06
CA LEU A 85 -3.53 2.76 7.80
C LEU A 85 -3.15 1.37 7.26
N ILE A 86 -3.01 0.40 8.14
CA ILE A 86 -2.79 -1.01 7.87
C ILE A 86 -3.78 -1.78 8.74
N ALA A 87 -4.95 -2.10 8.17
CA ALA A 87 -5.99 -2.85 8.85
C ALA A 87 -5.74 -4.36 8.69
N VAL A 88 -5.20 -4.98 9.74
CA VAL A 88 -4.89 -6.41 9.82
C VAL A 88 -6.07 -7.23 10.34
N GLN A 89 -6.01 -8.56 10.18
CA GLN A 89 -7.03 -9.46 10.74
C GLN A 89 -6.65 -10.01 12.10
N THR A 90 -5.36 -10.06 12.42
CA THR A 90 -4.86 -10.71 13.62
C THR A 90 -3.69 -9.93 14.22
N GLU A 91 -3.55 -10.00 15.53
CA GLU A 91 -2.42 -9.38 16.24
C GLU A 91 -1.05 -9.93 15.77
N VAL A 92 -1.01 -11.20 15.37
CA VAL A 92 0.20 -11.83 14.83
C VAL A 92 0.64 -11.17 13.51
N GLU A 93 -0.32 -10.74 12.68
CA GLU A 93 -0.02 -9.99 11.46
C GLU A 93 0.36 -8.55 11.79
N ALA A 94 -0.31 -7.93 12.76
CA ALA A 94 0.04 -6.59 13.26
C ALA A 94 1.52 -6.52 13.63
N GLU A 95 1.96 -7.48 14.46
CA GLU A 95 3.33 -7.54 14.95
C GLU A 95 4.34 -7.74 13.80
N ARG A 96 4.00 -8.54 12.78
CA ARG A 96 4.87 -8.70 11.61
C ARG A 96 5.03 -7.41 10.82
N PHE A 97 3.98 -6.61 10.66
CA PHE A 97 4.09 -5.31 10.00
C PHE A 97 4.94 -4.32 10.81
N ARG A 98 4.76 -4.28 12.13
CA ARG A 98 5.59 -3.46 13.03
C ARG A 98 7.07 -3.85 12.96
N GLN A 99 7.38 -5.14 12.97
CA GLN A 99 8.75 -5.66 12.80
C GLN A 99 9.38 -5.31 11.45
N LEU A 100 8.57 -5.16 10.40
CA LEU A 100 9.03 -4.71 9.09
C LEU A 100 9.22 -3.19 8.99
N GLY A 101 8.83 -2.44 10.01
CA GLY A 101 9.02 -1.00 10.11
C GLY A 101 7.77 -0.16 9.86
N ALA A 102 6.57 -0.74 9.88
CA ALA A 102 5.35 0.05 9.92
C ALA A 102 5.22 0.82 11.24
N HIS A 103 4.68 2.04 11.17
CA HIS A 103 4.35 2.84 12.34
C HIS A 103 3.29 2.15 13.20
N ALA A 104 3.52 2.01 14.51
CA ALA A 104 2.61 1.26 15.38
C ALA A 104 1.21 1.89 15.42
N GLU A 105 1.14 3.21 15.33
CA GLU A 105 -0.08 4.01 15.31
C GLU A 105 -0.93 3.83 14.04
N CYS A 106 -0.36 3.29 12.95
CA CYS A 106 -1.10 3.04 11.72
C CYS A 106 -1.50 1.58 11.54
N VAL A 107 -1.16 0.67 12.45
CA VAL A 107 -1.53 -0.76 12.38
C VAL A 107 -2.71 -1.04 13.32
N GLU A 108 -3.87 -1.33 12.74
CA GLU A 108 -5.14 -1.61 13.44
C GLU A 108 -5.65 -3.03 13.20
#